data_AF-A0A840IFV8-F1
#
_entry.id   AF-A0A840IFV8-F1
#
_cell.length_a   1.000
_cell.length_b   1.000
_cell.length_c   1.000
_cell.angle_alpha   90.00
_cell.angle_beta   90.00
_cell.angle_gamma   90.00
#
_symmetry.space_group_name_H-M   'P 1'
#
loop_
_entity.id
_entity.type
_entity.pdbx_description
1 polymer ?
#
loop_
_entity_poly.entity_id
_entity_poly.type
_entity_poly.pdbx_seq_one_letter_code
_entity_poly.pdbx_strand_id
1 'polypeptide(L)'
;MGSARRAEAAAATEAVARRYFAAVAARDPEAMAACWQPGGIDRLHGQADLVAPDGVRAYFGELFAAFPDLAVEILSTTADAERCAVRWRMTATFAGPGRFQRFEPNGARVSFEAVDVVRVEDGLIAGNDAYLDGMDVARQLGVLPPRDSGQERGLAALVNGRTRVARMLAANAPERIADGVWLVRGGLPRKVMNVYLLEHDGGVVMFDAGVKAMTDALAATGARMGGIRRIVLGHSHADHRGAAAGLDAEVFCHPLERADAEGDGGAHYLDKRKLDAHGRVLLGRLLPIWDGGPLEVAGTVEEGDEVAGFEVVHLPGHAPGLIGLWRASDRLALVSDCFYTLDPQTGVPGALRVPHEAFNHSTDDARASMRKLAALRPATAWCGHGEPLTGDVADQLERAAAQ
;
A
#
# COMPACT_ATOMS: atom_id res chain seq x y z
N MET A 1 10.17 -26.43 45.89
CA MET A 1 8.98 -25.55 46.07
C MET A 1 8.43 -24.93 44.78
N GLY A 2 9.11 -24.98 43.62
CA GLY A 2 8.68 -24.24 42.40
C GLY A 2 7.65 -24.92 41.47
N SER A 3 7.58 -26.25 41.41
CA SER A 3 6.69 -26.96 40.47
C SER A 3 5.22 -27.02 40.94
N ALA A 4 4.99 -27.29 42.23
CA ALA A 4 3.63 -27.38 42.79
C ALA A 4 2.87 -26.05 42.71
N ARG A 5 3.51 -24.92 43.03
CA ARG A 5 2.90 -23.58 42.91
C ARG A 5 2.56 -23.21 41.46
N ARG A 6 3.38 -23.63 40.49
CA ARG A 6 3.10 -23.40 39.06
C ARG A 6 1.92 -24.24 38.58
N ALA A 7 1.85 -25.50 39.01
CA ALA A 7 0.71 -26.36 38.70
C ALA A 7 -0.60 -25.82 39.33
N GLU A 8 -0.53 -25.31 40.55
CA GLU A 8 -1.67 -24.68 41.23
C GLU A 8 -2.13 -23.40 40.51
N ALA A 9 -1.20 -22.53 40.13
CA ALA A 9 -1.52 -21.34 39.35
C ALA A 9 -2.11 -21.68 37.97
N ALA A 10 -1.55 -22.68 37.28
CA ALA A 10 -2.09 -23.16 36.01
C ALA A 10 -3.51 -23.72 36.14
N ALA A 11 -3.78 -24.49 37.20
CA ALA A 11 -5.12 -25.00 37.49
C ALA A 11 -6.12 -23.87 37.81
N ALA A 12 -5.69 -22.82 38.51
CA ALA A 12 -6.53 -21.65 38.78
C ALA A 12 -6.90 -20.90 37.50
N THR A 13 -5.92 -20.68 36.62
CA THR A 13 -6.12 -20.04 35.31
C THR A 13 -7.02 -20.88 34.40
N GLU A 14 -6.82 -22.20 34.36
CA GLU A 14 -7.70 -23.11 33.64
C GLU A 14 -9.14 -23.06 34.19
N ALA A 15 -9.32 -23.00 35.51
CA ALA A 15 -10.63 -22.93 36.13
C ALA A 15 -11.39 -21.64 35.75
N VAL A 16 -10.71 -20.50 35.65
CA VAL A 16 -11.32 -19.23 35.19
C VAL A 16 -11.77 -19.35 33.73
N ALA A 17 -10.93 -19.89 32.85
CA ALA A 17 -11.28 -20.09 31.45
C ALA A 17 -12.47 -21.06 31.30
N ARG A 18 -12.45 -22.19 32.01
CA ARG A 18 -13.57 -23.16 32.01
C ARG A 18 -14.86 -22.56 32.53
N ARG A 19 -14.80 -21.69 33.55
CA ARG A 19 -15.98 -20.97 34.07
C ARG A 19 -16.60 -20.07 33.00
N TYR A 20 -15.77 -19.33 32.25
CA TYR A 20 -16.24 -18.50 31.15
C TYR A 20 -16.91 -19.35 30.05
N PHE A 21 -16.26 -20.41 29.59
CA PHE A 21 -16.84 -21.32 28.58
C PHE A 21 -18.09 -22.05 29.06
N ALA A 22 -18.21 -22.35 30.36
CA ALA A 22 -19.44 -22.87 30.94
C ALA A 22 -20.58 -21.84 30.88
N ALA A 23 -20.29 -20.55 31.10
CA ALA A 23 -21.27 -19.47 30.93
C ALA A 23 -21.69 -19.29 29.45
N VAL A 24 -20.74 -19.43 28.51
CA VAL A 24 -21.05 -19.46 27.07
C VAL A 24 -21.98 -20.63 26.74
N ALA A 25 -21.67 -21.83 27.21
CA ALA A 25 -22.48 -23.03 26.97
C ALA A 25 -23.88 -22.92 27.61
N ALA A 26 -23.98 -22.21 28.75
CA ALA A 26 -25.26 -21.88 29.38
C ALA A 26 -26.03 -20.76 28.67
N ARG A 27 -25.37 -20.04 27.74
CA ARG A 27 -25.88 -18.85 27.03
C ARG A 27 -26.32 -17.75 28.00
N ASP A 28 -25.47 -17.48 28.99
CA ASP A 28 -25.69 -16.49 30.06
C ASP A 28 -24.69 -15.32 29.92
N PRO A 29 -25.06 -14.24 29.21
CA PRO A 29 -24.19 -13.07 29.03
C PRO A 29 -23.77 -12.39 30.34
N GLU A 30 -24.56 -12.49 31.41
CA GLU A 30 -24.20 -11.89 32.70
C GLU A 30 -23.15 -12.73 33.41
N ALA A 31 -23.29 -14.05 33.43
CA ALA A 31 -22.27 -14.95 33.97
C ALA A 31 -20.96 -14.86 33.17
N MET A 32 -21.06 -14.65 31.85
CA MET A 32 -19.92 -14.37 31.00
C MET A 32 -19.24 -13.07 31.41
N ALA A 33 -19.98 -11.95 31.45
CA ALA A 33 -19.47 -10.64 31.85
C ALA A 33 -18.80 -10.66 33.24
N ALA A 34 -19.35 -11.41 34.19
CA ALA A 34 -18.78 -11.57 35.53
C ALA A 34 -17.42 -12.27 35.57
N CYS A 35 -17.01 -12.95 34.49
CA CYS A 35 -15.69 -13.56 34.39
C CYS A 35 -14.59 -12.58 34.01
N TRP A 36 -14.92 -11.37 33.55
CA TRP A 36 -13.99 -10.40 32.99
C TRP A 36 -13.59 -9.30 33.97
N GLN A 37 -12.36 -8.80 33.83
CA GLN A 37 -11.95 -7.53 34.40
C GLN A 37 -12.61 -6.37 33.63
N PRO A 38 -13.00 -5.27 34.31
CA PRO A 38 -13.39 -4.04 33.62
C PRO A 38 -12.26 -3.54 32.70
N GLY A 39 -12.58 -3.31 31.43
CA GLY A 39 -11.60 -2.88 30.42
C GLY A 39 -10.80 -4.01 29.77
N GLY A 40 -11.03 -5.27 30.15
CA GLY A 40 -10.46 -6.42 29.45
C GLY A 40 -10.90 -6.47 27.99
N ILE A 41 -10.04 -6.99 27.12
CA ILE A 41 -10.28 -7.01 25.66
C ILE A 41 -10.47 -8.45 25.19
N ASP A 42 -11.64 -8.73 24.59
CA ASP A 42 -11.90 -9.97 23.84
C ASP A 42 -11.67 -9.69 22.35
N ARG A 43 -10.55 -10.20 21.80
CA ARG A 43 -10.21 -10.05 20.39
C ARG A 43 -10.68 -11.28 19.63
N LEU A 44 -11.81 -11.12 18.95
CA LEU A 44 -12.33 -12.10 18.01
C LEU A 44 -11.66 -11.86 16.65
N HIS A 45 -10.55 -12.54 16.40
CA HIS A 45 -9.70 -12.29 15.23
C HIS A 45 -10.49 -12.42 13.93
N GLY A 46 -10.42 -11.37 13.09
CA GLY A 46 -11.18 -11.27 11.84
C GLY A 46 -12.65 -10.88 12.01
N GLN A 47 -13.11 -10.52 13.22
CA GLN A 47 -14.49 -10.14 13.50
C GLN A 47 -14.62 -8.82 14.27
N ALA A 48 -14.21 -8.77 15.54
CA ALA A 48 -14.42 -7.62 16.43
C ALA A 48 -13.49 -7.63 17.65
N ASP A 49 -13.17 -6.44 18.17
CA ASP A 49 -12.55 -6.25 19.48
C ASP A 49 -13.64 -5.78 20.47
N LEU A 50 -13.90 -6.56 21.52
CA LEU A 50 -14.92 -6.27 22.53
C LEU A 50 -14.28 -5.77 23.81
N VAL A 51 -14.80 -4.68 24.38
CA VAL A 51 -14.37 -4.17 25.69
C VAL A 51 -15.32 -4.71 26.75
N ALA A 52 -14.79 -5.50 27.68
CA ALA A 52 -15.56 -6.10 28.76
C ALA A 52 -15.86 -5.10 29.89
N PRO A 53 -16.99 -5.25 30.62
CA PRO A 53 -17.99 -6.31 30.47
C PRO A 53 -19.06 -6.03 29.40
N ASP A 54 -19.31 -4.75 29.07
CA ASP A 54 -20.49 -4.36 28.28
C ASP A 54 -20.43 -4.85 26.83
N GLY A 55 -19.25 -4.81 26.20
CA GLY A 55 -19.03 -5.32 24.85
C GLY A 55 -19.25 -6.83 24.75
N VAL A 56 -18.79 -7.59 25.75
CA VAL A 56 -19.02 -9.05 25.84
C VAL A 56 -20.51 -9.33 26.00
N ARG A 57 -21.20 -8.62 26.91
CA ARG A 57 -22.64 -8.78 27.12
C ARG A 57 -23.44 -8.51 25.85
N ALA A 58 -23.17 -7.40 25.18
CA ALA A 58 -23.88 -7.00 23.97
C ALA A 58 -23.66 -8.01 22.83
N TYR A 59 -22.40 -8.34 22.54
CA TYR A 59 -22.05 -9.25 21.44
C TYR A 59 -22.64 -10.64 21.63
N PHE A 60 -22.46 -11.25 22.80
CA PHE A 60 -22.98 -12.59 23.05
C PHE A 60 -24.51 -12.62 23.18
N GLY A 61 -25.13 -11.54 23.66
CA GLY A 61 -26.58 -11.37 23.59
C GLY A 61 -27.11 -11.43 22.15
N GLU A 62 -26.48 -10.71 21.22
CA GLU A 62 -26.82 -10.77 19.80
C GLU A 62 -26.53 -12.14 19.19
N LEU A 63 -25.40 -12.75 19.53
CA LEU A 63 -25.01 -14.09 19.05
C LEU A 63 -26.05 -15.15 19.45
N PHE A 64 -26.45 -15.18 20.73
CA PHE A 64 -27.45 -16.13 21.21
C PHE A 64 -28.84 -15.86 20.62
N ALA A 65 -29.17 -14.59 20.34
CA ALA A 65 -30.40 -14.23 19.64
C ALA A 65 -30.39 -14.67 18.16
N ALA A 66 -29.23 -14.72 17.51
CA ALA A 66 -29.07 -15.22 16.14
C ALA A 66 -29.07 -16.76 16.07
N PHE A 67 -28.49 -17.41 17.08
CA PHE A 67 -28.27 -18.86 17.16
C PHE A 67 -28.95 -19.46 18.40
N PRO A 68 -30.28 -19.68 18.37
CA PRO A 68 -31.08 -20.06 19.53
C PRO A 68 -30.85 -21.48 20.02
N ASP A 69 -30.08 -22.29 19.31
CA ASP A 69 -29.66 -23.66 19.65
C ASP A 69 -28.14 -23.78 19.79
N LEU A 70 -27.42 -22.65 19.92
CA LEU A 70 -25.96 -22.64 20.07
C LEU A 70 -25.52 -23.53 21.23
N ALA A 71 -24.62 -24.45 20.91
CA ALA A 71 -23.98 -25.35 21.87
C ALA A 71 -22.45 -25.24 21.73
N VAL A 72 -21.77 -25.24 22.88
CA VAL A 72 -20.32 -25.16 22.99
C VAL A 72 -19.80 -26.34 23.81
N GLU A 73 -18.76 -26.99 23.29
CA GLU A 73 -18.06 -28.10 23.92
C GLU A 73 -16.56 -27.77 24.02
N ILE A 74 -15.97 -27.86 25.22
CA ILE A 74 -14.51 -27.78 25.36
C ILE A 74 -13.90 -29.12 24.93
N LEU A 75 -13.03 -29.10 23.93
CA LEU A 75 -12.33 -30.27 23.42
C LEU A 75 -11.03 -30.54 24.20
N SER A 76 -10.27 -29.49 24.50
CA SER A 76 -9.03 -29.59 25.27
C SER A 76 -8.61 -28.24 25.83
N THR A 77 -7.82 -28.25 26.90
CA THR A 77 -7.22 -27.06 27.50
C THR A 77 -5.72 -27.24 27.65
N THR A 78 -4.97 -26.14 27.65
CA THR A 78 -3.55 -26.11 28.03
C THR A 78 -3.30 -24.79 28.76
N ALA A 79 -2.89 -24.87 30.02
CA ALA A 79 -2.75 -23.70 30.88
C ALA A 79 -1.35 -23.57 31.49
N ASP A 80 -0.94 -22.32 31.68
CA ASP A 80 0.13 -21.90 32.56
C ASP A 80 -0.40 -20.93 33.62
N ALA A 81 0.49 -20.31 34.39
CA ALA A 81 0.09 -19.43 35.50
C ALA A 81 -0.73 -18.21 35.06
N GLU A 82 -0.61 -17.74 33.81
CA GLU A 82 -1.22 -16.49 33.32
C GLU A 82 -2.18 -16.73 32.15
N ARG A 83 -2.04 -17.84 31.41
CA ARG A 83 -2.79 -18.09 30.19
C ARG A 83 -3.40 -19.48 30.14
N CYS A 84 -4.57 -19.58 29.52
CA CYS A 84 -5.20 -20.84 29.17
C CYS A 84 -5.60 -20.84 27.69
N ALA A 85 -5.00 -21.73 26.92
CA ALA A 85 -5.49 -22.06 25.58
C ALA A 85 -6.66 -23.04 25.71
N VAL A 86 -7.83 -22.68 25.20
CA VAL A 86 -9.04 -23.50 25.20
C VAL A 86 -9.39 -23.83 23.76
N ARG A 87 -9.28 -25.10 23.37
CA ARG A 87 -9.83 -25.58 22.11
C ARG A 87 -11.26 -26.06 22.35
N TRP A 88 -12.19 -25.58 21.55
CA TRP A 88 -13.61 -25.85 21.71
C TRP A 88 -14.29 -26.03 20.37
N ARG A 89 -15.49 -26.63 20.39
CA ARG A 89 -16.37 -26.80 19.25
C ARG A 89 -17.66 -26.05 19.48
N MET A 90 -18.13 -25.36 18.45
CA MET A 90 -19.48 -24.80 18.39
C MET A 90 -20.34 -25.61 17.44
N THR A 91 -21.61 -25.80 17.77
CA THR A 91 -22.64 -26.16 16.79
C THR A 91 -23.87 -25.28 16.98
N ALA A 92 -24.47 -24.81 15.89
CA ALA A 92 -25.69 -24.00 15.95
C ALA A 92 -26.45 -23.98 14.62
N THR A 93 -27.67 -23.47 14.64
CA THR A 93 -28.53 -23.21 13.48
C THR A 93 -28.85 -21.71 13.42
N PHE A 94 -28.60 -21.09 12.27
CA PHE A 94 -28.86 -19.66 12.07
C PHE A 94 -30.35 -19.40 11.80
N ALA A 95 -31.16 -19.46 12.87
CA ALA A 95 -32.62 -19.46 12.81
C ALA A 95 -33.29 -18.56 13.86
N GLY A 96 -32.51 -17.85 14.68
CA GLY A 96 -33.06 -16.96 15.70
C GLY A 96 -33.57 -15.63 15.12
N PRO A 97 -34.21 -14.77 15.92
CA PRO A 97 -34.70 -13.47 15.47
C PRO A 97 -33.57 -12.43 15.23
N GLY A 98 -32.35 -12.69 15.71
CA GLY A 98 -31.20 -11.79 15.57
C GLY A 98 -30.46 -11.93 14.24
N ARG A 99 -29.71 -10.89 13.87
CA ARG A 99 -28.75 -10.95 12.75
C ARG A 99 -27.37 -11.36 13.26
N PHE A 100 -26.58 -12.01 12.42
CA PHE A 100 -25.16 -12.27 12.71
C PHE A 100 -24.29 -11.64 11.64
N GLN A 101 -23.34 -10.79 12.03
CA GLN A 101 -22.46 -10.06 11.09
C GLN A 101 -23.23 -9.38 9.94
N ARG A 102 -24.39 -8.80 10.24
CA ARG A 102 -25.34 -8.15 9.30
C ARG A 102 -26.14 -9.09 8.39
N PHE A 103 -25.86 -10.38 8.40
CA PHE A 103 -26.63 -11.38 7.65
C PHE A 103 -27.96 -11.69 8.35
N GLU A 104 -28.95 -12.08 7.55
CA GLU A 104 -30.27 -12.49 8.03
C GLU A 104 -30.32 -14.02 8.24
N PRO A 105 -31.03 -14.50 9.28
CA PRO A 105 -31.25 -15.92 9.52
C PRO A 105 -31.74 -16.63 8.27
N ASN A 106 -31.06 -17.71 7.90
CA ASN A 106 -31.34 -18.48 6.67
C ASN A 106 -31.51 -19.99 6.92
N GLY A 107 -31.52 -20.41 8.18
CA GLY A 107 -31.64 -21.81 8.59
C GLY A 107 -30.37 -22.65 8.39
N ALA A 108 -29.25 -22.04 8.00
CA ALA A 108 -27.99 -22.74 7.84
C ALA A 108 -27.50 -23.33 9.17
N ARG A 109 -26.96 -24.54 9.12
CA ARG A 109 -26.30 -25.16 10.28
C ARG A 109 -24.80 -24.89 10.22
N VAL A 110 -24.24 -24.44 11.33
CA VAL A 110 -22.82 -24.21 11.52
C VAL A 110 -22.23 -25.20 12.53
N SER A 111 -21.03 -25.68 12.25
CA SER A 111 -20.22 -26.53 13.13
C SER A 111 -18.75 -26.25 12.87
N PHE A 112 -18.03 -25.73 13.86
CA PHE A 112 -16.61 -25.42 13.72
C PHE A 112 -15.85 -25.61 15.03
N GLU A 113 -14.53 -25.78 14.91
CA GLU A 113 -13.61 -25.74 16.04
C GLU A 113 -12.89 -24.40 16.09
N ALA A 114 -12.59 -23.94 17.30
CA ALA A 114 -11.91 -22.69 17.56
C ALA A 114 -10.94 -22.84 18.74
N VAL A 115 -10.04 -21.88 18.87
CA VAL A 115 -9.10 -21.79 19.99
C VAL A 115 -9.12 -20.39 20.56
N ASP A 116 -9.28 -20.31 21.87
CA ASP A 116 -9.19 -19.07 22.64
C ASP A 116 -7.94 -19.10 23.51
N VAL A 117 -7.14 -18.04 23.47
CA VAL A 117 -6.00 -17.85 24.37
C VAL A 117 -6.41 -16.83 25.43
N VAL A 118 -6.96 -17.33 26.52
CA VAL A 118 -7.48 -16.53 27.63
C VAL A 118 -6.32 -16.14 28.54
N ARG A 119 -6.12 -14.84 28.78
CA ARG A 119 -5.24 -14.33 29.84
C ARG A 119 -6.03 -14.04 31.10
N VAL A 120 -5.50 -14.48 32.24
CA VAL A 120 -6.15 -14.35 33.54
C VAL A 120 -5.24 -13.58 34.49
N GLU A 121 -5.81 -12.58 35.13
CA GLU A 121 -5.17 -11.73 36.13
C GLU A 121 -6.14 -11.57 37.30
N ASP A 122 -5.68 -11.74 38.54
CA ASP A 122 -6.49 -11.64 39.76
C ASP A 122 -7.80 -12.46 39.74
N GLY A 123 -7.77 -13.64 39.10
CA GLY A 123 -8.91 -14.56 39.02
C GLY A 123 -10.01 -14.16 38.02
N LEU A 124 -9.76 -13.13 37.22
CA LEU A 124 -10.63 -12.60 36.17
C LEU A 124 -9.90 -12.60 34.82
N ILE A 125 -10.66 -12.59 33.74
CA ILE A 125 -10.12 -12.51 32.39
C ILE A 125 -9.67 -11.06 32.12
N ALA A 126 -8.38 -10.88 31.88
CA ALA A 126 -7.78 -9.60 31.50
C ALA A 126 -7.77 -9.41 29.97
N GLY A 127 -7.77 -10.51 29.21
CA GLY A 127 -7.84 -10.48 27.76
C GLY A 127 -8.06 -11.86 27.16
N ASN A 128 -8.52 -11.90 25.92
CA ASN A 128 -8.68 -13.14 25.15
C ASN A 128 -8.32 -12.89 23.69
N ASP A 129 -7.60 -13.82 23.08
CA ASP A 129 -7.38 -13.88 21.63
C ASP A 129 -8.09 -15.13 21.09
N ALA A 130 -9.25 -14.93 20.44
CA ALA A 130 -10.08 -16.00 19.89
C ALA A 130 -9.84 -16.17 18.38
N TYR A 131 -9.53 -17.40 17.98
CA TYR A 131 -9.21 -17.78 16.61
C TYR A 131 -10.19 -18.83 16.09
N LEU A 132 -10.77 -18.58 14.92
CA LEU A 132 -11.65 -19.51 14.21
C LEU A 132 -11.46 -19.40 12.69
N ASP A 133 -11.82 -20.45 11.93
CA ASP A 133 -11.85 -20.39 10.46
C ASP A 133 -13.10 -19.63 9.98
N GLY A 134 -12.97 -18.32 9.85
CA GLY A 134 -14.08 -17.45 9.45
C GLY A 134 -14.58 -17.73 8.02
N MET A 135 -13.71 -18.22 7.14
CA MET A 135 -14.11 -18.58 5.79
C MET A 135 -14.95 -19.86 5.77
N ASP A 136 -14.64 -20.81 6.65
CA ASP A 136 -15.46 -22.02 6.79
C ASP A 136 -16.85 -21.68 7.33
N VAL A 137 -16.94 -20.85 8.37
CA VAL A 137 -18.23 -20.33 8.88
C VAL A 137 -19.01 -19.60 7.79
N ALA A 138 -18.36 -18.71 7.03
CA ALA A 138 -19.01 -17.99 5.92
C ALA A 138 -19.54 -18.93 4.82
N ARG A 139 -18.84 -20.04 4.54
CA ARG A 139 -19.33 -21.06 3.60
C ARG A 139 -20.52 -21.83 4.17
N GLN A 140 -20.47 -22.21 5.43
CA GLN A 140 -21.58 -22.89 6.11
C GLN A 140 -22.83 -22.00 6.17
N LEU A 141 -22.66 -20.68 6.34
CA LEU A 141 -23.74 -19.69 6.27
C LEU A 141 -24.21 -19.37 4.84
N GLY A 142 -23.56 -19.89 3.79
CA GLY A 142 -23.89 -19.62 2.39
C GLY A 142 -23.48 -18.25 1.86
N VAL A 143 -22.64 -17.51 2.59
CA VAL A 143 -22.06 -16.22 2.16
C VAL A 143 -20.98 -16.45 1.09
N LEU A 144 -20.17 -17.50 1.29
CA LEU A 144 -19.15 -17.92 0.33
C LEU A 144 -19.57 -19.22 -0.36
N PRO A 145 -19.20 -19.40 -1.65
CA PRO A 145 -19.45 -20.64 -2.35
C PRO A 145 -18.68 -21.82 -1.70
N PRO A 146 -19.17 -23.06 -1.85
CA PRO A 146 -18.47 -24.23 -1.33
C PRO A 146 -17.05 -24.33 -1.89
N ARG A 147 -16.12 -24.86 -1.07
CA ARG A 147 -14.74 -25.13 -1.49
C ARG A 147 -14.73 -26.01 -2.73
N ASP A 148 -13.86 -25.67 -3.68
CA ASP A 148 -13.63 -26.36 -4.94
C ASP A 148 -14.85 -26.45 -5.87
N SER A 149 -15.87 -25.63 -5.61
CA SER A 149 -17.07 -25.57 -6.45
C SER A 149 -16.86 -24.78 -7.75
N GLY A 150 -17.74 -24.99 -8.73
CA GLY A 150 -17.76 -24.17 -9.95
C GLY A 150 -18.05 -22.69 -9.67
N GLN A 151 -18.83 -22.40 -8.61
CA GLN A 151 -19.15 -21.04 -8.19
C GLN A 151 -17.91 -20.33 -7.62
N GLU A 152 -17.12 -21.02 -6.80
CA GLU A 152 -15.86 -20.48 -6.26
C GLU A 152 -14.86 -20.17 -7.38
N ARG A 153 -14.71 -21.09 -8.36
CA ARG A 153 -13.88 -20.84 -9.55
C ARG A 153 -14.39 -19.65 -10.36
N GLY A 154 -15.70 -19.51 -10.51
CA GLY A 154 -16.32 -18.37 -11.19
C GLY A 154 -16.03 -17.04 -10.49
N LEU A 155 -16.16 -17.00 -9.16
CA LEU A 155 -15.82 -15.82 -8.36
C LEU A 155 -14.33 -15.46 -8.48
N ALA A 156 -13.44 -16.45 -8.38
CA ALA A 156 -12.01 -16.25 -8.56
C ALA A 156 -11.68 -15.73 -9.96
N ALA A 157 -12.32 -16.25 -11.01
CA ALA A 157 -12.13 -15.77 -12.38
C ALA A 157 -12.58 -14.31 -12.53
N LEU A 158 -13.69 -13.91 -11.90
CA LEU A 158 -14.17 -12.53 -11.91
C LEU A 158 -13.17 -11.59 -11.22
N VAL A 159 -12.68 -11.97 -10.04
CA VAL A 159 -11.66 -11.20 -9.29
C VAL A 159 -10.40 -11.06 -10.14
N ASN A 160 -9.87 -12.16 -10.69
CA ASN A 160 -8.69 -12.16 -11.54
C ASN A 160 -8.87 -11.32 -12.81
N GLY A 161 -10.07 -11.34 -13.40
CA GLY A 161 -10.43 -10.49 -14.53
C GLY A 161 -10.33 -9.00 -14.18
N ARG A 162 -10.92 -8.59 -13.04
CA ARG A 162 -10.83 -7.20 -12.54
C ARG A 162 -9.39 -6.79 -12.27
N THR A 163 -8.61 -7.64 -11.61
CA THR A 163 -7.18 -7.39 -11.34
C THR A 163 -6.38 -7.22 -12.63
N ARG A 164 -6.62 -8.05 -13.65
CA ARG A 164 -5.94 -7.95 -14.95
C ARG A 164 -6.24 -6.62 -15.62
N VAL A 165 -7.51 -6.20 -15.63
CA VAL A 165 -7.94 -4.92 -16.22
C VAL A 165 -7.31 -3.75 -15.47
N ALA A 166 -7.39 -3.72 -14.13
CA ALA A 166 -6.80 -2.66 -13.32
C ALA A 166 -5.29 -2.52 -13.59
N ARG A 167 -4.55 -3.64 -13.62
CA ARG A 167 -3.12 -3.66 -13.92
C ARG A 167 -2.82 -3.11 -15.32
N MET A 168 -3.61 -3.53 -16.32
CA MET A 168 -3.47 -3.05 -17.70
C MET A 168 -3.77 -1.56 -17.85
N LEU A 169 -4.58 -0.97 -16.99
CA LEU A 169 -4.85 0.47 -17.02
C LEU A 169 -3.78 1.27 -16.29
N ALA A 170 -3.28 0.75 -15.16
CA ALA A 170 -2.30 1.41 -14.30
C ALA A 170 -0.95 1.64 -14.97
N ALA A 171 -0.34 0.59 -15.53
CA ALA A 171 1.00 0.63 -16.11
C ALA A 171 1.21 -0.42 -17.21
N ASN A 172 2.31 -0.30 -17.94
CA ASN A 172 2.81 -1.31 -18.86
C ASN A 172 3.66 -2.35 -18.11
N ALA A 173 3.96 -3.45 -18.78
CA ALA A 173 4.98 -4.37 -18.30
C ALA A 173 6.35 -3.66 -18.24
N PRO A 174 7.23 -4.02 -17.29
CA PRO A 174 8.57 -3.45 -17.22
C PRO A 174 9.36 -3.77 -18.49
N GLU A 175 10.01 -2.75 -19.05
CA GLU A 175 10.86 -2.82 -20.23
C GLU A 175 12.32 -2.59 -19.82
N ARG A 176 13.25 -3.45 -20.24
CA ARG A 176 14.67 -3.21 -19.98
C ARG A 176 15.21 -2.22 -21.01
N ILE A 177 15.66 -1.06 -20.55
CA ILE A 177 16.16 0.02 -21.42
C ILE A 177 17.69 0.10 -21.47
N ALA A 178 18.36 -0.42 -20.44
CA ALA A 178 19.81 -0.56 -20.38
C ALA A 178 20.20 -1.68 -19.41
N ASP A 179 21.50 -1.93 -19.24
CA ASP A 179 21.95 -2.90 -18.26
C ASP A 179 21.59 -2.46 -16.83
N GLY A 180 20.91 -3.34 -16.09
CA GLY A 180 20.37 -3.05 -14.75
C GLY A 180 19.29 -1.96 -14.68
N VAL A 181 18.73 -1.49 -15.80
CA VAL A 181 17.74 -0.39 -15.81
C VAL A 181 16.46 -0.79 -16.52
N TRP A 182 15.35 -0.66 -15.78
CA TRP A 182 14.03 -1.01 -16.24
C TRP A 182 13.09 0.19 -16.20
N LEU A 183 12.22 0.29 -17.19
CA LEU A 183 11.20 1.31 -17.30
C LEU A 183 9.82 0.69 -17.03
N VAL A 184 9.06 1.30 -16.13
CA VAL A 184 7.62 1.06 -15.98
C VAL A 184 6.90 2.34 -16.38
N ARG A 185 6.15 2.27 -17.48
CA ARG A 185 5.40 3.41 -18.01
C ARG A 185 3.91 3.30 -17.67
N GLY A 186 3.31 4.36 -17.12
CA GLY A 186 1.92 4.35 -16.67
C GLY A 186 1.23 5.70 -16.69
N GLY A 187 0.08 5.78 -16.04
CA GLY A 187 -0.74 6.98 -15.96
C GLY A 187 -1.74 7.14 -17.11
N LEU A 188 -2.98 7.51 -16.77
CA LEU A 188 -4.02 7.82 -17.77
C LEU A 188 -3.85 9.26 -18.27
N PRO A 189 -4.18 9.56 -19.54
CA PRO A 189 -4.86 8.67 -20.51
C PRO A 189 -3.95 7.88 -21.46
N ARG A 190 -2.67 8.25 -21.60
CA ARG A 190 -1.79 7.73 -22.68
C ARG A 190 -0.64 6.84 -22.21
N LYS A 191 -0.52 6.59 -20.90
CA LYS A 191 0.65 5.96 -20.26
C LYS A 191 1.94 6.62 -20.68
N VAL A 192 2.15 7.83 -20.19
CA VAL A 192 3.35 8.61 -20.52
C VAL A 192 4.29 8.77 -19.33
N MET A 193 3.83 8.52 -18.11
CA MET A 193 4.62 8.71 -16.88
C MET A 193 5.66 7.59 -16.77
N ASN A 194 6.93 7.94 -16.78
CA ASN A 194 8.05 7.02 -16.69
C ASN A 194 8.50 6.87 -15.25
N VAL A 195 8.69 5.63 -14.83
CA VAL A 195 9.32 5.28 -13.55
C VAL A 195 10.46 4.31 -13.84
N TYR A 196 11.64 4.59 -13.32
CA TYR A 196 12.82 3.78 -13.57
C TYR A 196 13.13 2.91 -12.35
N LEU A 197 13.44 1.64 -12.57
CA LEU A 197 13.87 0.70 -11.55
C LEU A 197 15.31 0.31 -11.86
N LEU A 198 16.22 0.66 -10.95
CA LEU A 198 17.66 0.45 -11.06
C LEU A 198 18.04 -0.74 -10.19
N GLU A 199 18.56 -1.82 -10.78
CA GLU A 199 19.01 -2.99 -10.03
C GLU A 199 20.15 -2.61 -9.07
N HIS A 200 19.98 -2.92 -7.79
CA HIS A 200 20.96 -2.59 -6.76
C HIS A 200 20.81 -3.53 -5.55
N ASP A 201 21.91 -4.12 -5.08
CA ASP A 201 21.98 -4.97 -3.88
C ASP A 201 20.91 -6.08 -3.79
N GLY A 202 20.63 -6.74 -4.91
CA GLY A 202 19.62 -7.80 -5.00
C GLY A 202 18.17 -7.31 -4.86
N GLY A 203 17.94 -6.01 -5.02
CA GLY A 203 16.64 -5.36 -5.12
C GLY A 203 16.69 -4.26 -6.18
N VAL A 204 15.86 -3.23 -6.02
CA VAL A 204 15.86 -2.05 -6.90
C VAL A 204 15.82 -0.73 -6.13
N VAL A 205 16.47 0.29 -6.70
CA VAL A 205 16.20 1.70 -6.38
C VAL A 205 15.27 2.24 -7.46
N MET A 206 14.18 2.88 -7.05
CA MET A 206 13.28 3.57 -7.97
C MET A 206 13.74 5.01 -8.17
N PHE A 207 13.75 5.47 -9.42
CA PHE A 207 13.90 6.88 -9.76
C PHE A 207 12.58 7.39 -10.35
N ASP A 208 12.02 8.40 -9.67
CA ASP A 208 10.60 8.77 -9.70
C ASP A 208 9.64 7.64 -9.24
N ALA A 209 8.37 7.98 -9.05
CA ALA A 209 7.30 7.08 -8.61
C ALA A 209 6.02 7.21 -9.44
N GLY A 210 5.96 8.06 -10.46
CA GLY A 210 4.80 8.16 -11.33
C GLY A 210 3.57 8.69 -10.59
N VAL A 211 2.38 8.30 -11.07
CA VAL A 211 1.10 8.69 -10.46
C VAL A 211 0.58 7.65 -9.47
N LYS A 212 -0.28 8.05 -8.52
CA LYS A 212 -0.91 7.19 -7.51
C LYS A 212 -1.49 5.87 -8.04
N ALA A 213 -2.10 5.90 -9.22
CA ALA A 213 -2.69 4.70 -9.83
C ALA A 213 -1.64 3.62 -10.17
N MET A 214 -0.34 3.95 -10.17
CA MET A 214 0.75 3.02 -10.46
C MET A 214 1.25 2.24 -9.24
N THR A 215 0.84 2.59 -8.00
CA THR A 215 1.33 1.98 -6.75
C THR A 215 1.36 0.46 -6.80
N ASP A 216 0.23 -0.20 -7.06
CA ASP A 216 0.17 -1.67 -7.08
C ASP A 216 1.05 -2.29 -8.17
N ALA A 217 1.15 -1.63 -9.33
CA ALA A 217 1.96 -2.12 -10.43
C ALA A 217 3.46 -2.01 -10.14
N LEU A 218 3.87 -0.92 -9.50
CA LEU A 218 5.25 -0.68 -9.05
C LEU A 218 5.62 -1.60 -7.89
N ALA A 219 4.77 -1.72 -6.87
CA ALA A 219 4.95 -2.65 -5.75
C ALA A 219 5.13 -4.09 -6.24
N ALA A 220 4.25 -4.56 -7.13
CA ALA A 220 4.34 -5.90 -7.68
C ALA A 220 5.61 -6.09 -8.53
N THR A 221 6.05 -5.05 -9.25
CA THR A 221 7.27 -5.12 -10.06
C THR A 221 8.51 -5.14 -9.21
N GLY A 222 8.63 -4.24 -8.25
CA GLY A 222 9.71 -4.24 -7.27
C GLY A 222 9.81 -5.55 -6.49
N ALA A 223 8.68 -6.11 -6.03
CA ALA A 223 8.66 -7.42 -5.35
C ALA A 223 9.24 -8.56 -6.22
N ARG A 224 8.94 -8.58 -7.53
CA ARG A 224 9.53 -9.55 -8.47
C ARG A 224 11.03 -9.35 -8.70
N MET A 225 11.54 -8.15 -8.41
CA MET A 225 12.93 -7.76 -8.60
C MET A 225 13.73 -7.74 -7.29
N GLY A 226 13.21 -8.33 -6.21
CA GLY A 226 13.91 -8.43 -4.91
C GLY A 226 13.61 -7.31 -3.91
N GLY A 227 12.53 -6.55 -4.15
CA GLY A 227 12.02 -5.48 -3.28
C GLY A 227 12.56 -4.10 -3.66
N ILE A 228 11.76 -3.08 -3.37
CA ILE A 228 12.15 -1.67 -3.55
C ILE A 228 12.93 -1.28 -2.30
N ARG A 229 14.21 -0.94 -2.46
CA ARG A 229 15.09 -0.56 -1.35
C ARG A 229 14.96 0.92 -1.00
N ARG A 230 14.77 1.75 -2.02
CA ARG A 230 14.69 3.20 -1.91
C ARG A 230 13.94 3.78 -3.09
N ILE A 231 13.26 4.89 -2.88
CA ILE A 231 12.71 5.76 -3.92
C ILE A 231 13.51 7.06 -3.90
N VAL A 232 14.07 7.45 -5.05
CA VAL A 232 14.71 8.75 -5.26
C VAL A 232 13.82 9.55 -6.21
N LEU A 233 13.25 10.64 -5.71
CA LEU A 233 12.44 11.54 -6.53
C LEU A 233 13.35 12.43 -7.37
N GLY A 234 13.09 12.49 -8.67
CA GLY A 234 13.68 13.50 -9.55
C GLY A 234 13.19 14.89 -9.18
N HIS A 235 11.90 15.02 -8.84
CA HIS A 235 11.29 16.20 -8.21
C HIS A 235 9.91 15.84 -7.61
N SER A 236 9.25 16.79 -6.96
CA SER A 236 8.09 16.54 -6.08
C SER A 236 6.71 16.66 -6.73
N HIS A 237 6.58 16.85 -8.05
CA HIS A 237 5.27 16.96 -8.68
C HIS A 237 4.43 15.69 -8.53
N ALA A 238 3.10 15.86 -8.56
CA ALA A 238 2.10 14.83 -8.32
C ALA A 238 2.27 13.55 -9.17
N ASP A 239 2.76 13.70 -10.40
CA ASP A 239 3.02 12.65 -11.37
C ASP A 239 4.42 12.02 -11.28
N HIS A 240 5.23 12.46 -10.32
CA HIS A 240 6.54 11.89 -9.99
C HIS A 240 6.61 11.36 -8.58
N ARG A 241 5.87 11.94 -7.63
CA ARG A 241 5.77 11.42 -6.25
C ARG A 241 4.55 10.54 -6.00
N GLY A 242 3.61 10.48 -6.94
CA GLY A 242 2.24 10.05 -6.69
C GLY A 242 2.10 8.62 -6.16
N ALA A 243 2.91 7.66 -6.61
CA ALA A 243 2.82 6.30 -6.08
C ALA A 243 3.58 6.10 -4.77
N ALA A 244 4.52 6.98 -4.42
CA ALA A 244 5.48 6.76 -3.34
C ALA A 244 4.81 6.60 -1.97
N ALA A 245 3.74 7.35 -1.70
CA ALA A 245 3.00 7.28 -0.42
C ALA A 245 2.39 5.90 -0.13
N GLY A 246 2.17 5.09 -1.16
CA GLY A 246 1.60 3.73 -1.04
C GLY A 246 2.64 2.61 -1.12
N LEU A 247 3.93 2.95 -1.15
CA LEU A 247 5.03 1.99 -1.25
C LEU A 247 5.80 1.94 0.06
N ASP A 248 6.12 0.72 0.50
CA ASP A 248 6.93 0.47 1.70
C ASP A 248 8.42 0.60 1.35
N ALA A 249 8.90 1.83 1.18
CA ALA A 249 10.29 2.15 0.87
C ALA A 249 10.66 3.55 1.36
N GLU A 250 11.93 3.73 1.77
CA GLU A 250 12.44 5.04 2.15
C GLU A 250 12.49 5.99 0.95
N VAL A 251 12.02 7.23 1.14
CA VAL A 251 11.99 8.25 0.10
C VAL A 251 13.11 9.27 0.30
N PHE A 252 13.83 9.55 -0.78
CA PHE A 252 14.90 10.52 -0.87
C PHE A 252 14.58 11.51 -1.99
N CYS A 253 14.99 12.77 -1.80
CA CYS A 253 14.87 13.81 -2.81
C CYS A 253 15.99 14.84 -2.63
N HIS A 254 16.11 15.79 -3.54
CA HIS A 254 16.97 16.94 -3.32
C HIS A 254 16.52 17.76 -2.11
N PRO A 255 17.42 18.40 -1.32
CA PRO A 255 17.02 19.20 -0.16
C PRO A 255 16.01 20.30 -0.49
N LEU A 256 16.14 20.94 -1.67
CA LEU A 256 15.20 21.96 -2.13
C LEU A 256 13.80 21.40 -2.47
N GLU A 257 13.67 20.09 -2.68
CA GLU A 257 12.39 19.43 -2.95
C GLU A 257 11.70 18.93 -1.68
N ARG A 258 12.39 18.89 -0.53
CA ARG A 258 11.86 18.28 0.71
C ARG A 258 10.54 18.91 1.13
N ALA A 259 10.46 20.24 1.16
CA ALA A 259 9.26 20.95 1.57
C ALA A 259 8.06 20.61 0.66
N ASP A 260 8.30 20.43 -0.63
CA ASP A 260 7.26 20.08 -1.60
C ASP A 260 6.87 18.59 -1.52
N ALA A 261 7.86 17.71 -1.31
CA ALA A 261 7.64 16.28 -1.12
C ALA A 261 6.80 15.99 0.12
N GLU A 262 7.08 16.68 1.23
CA GLU A 262 6.35 16.61 2.50
C GLU A 262 5.08 17.49 2.50
N GLY A 263 4.86 18.27 1.44
CA GLY A 263 3.81 19.28 1.34
C GLY A 263 2.96 19.15 0.08
N ASP A 264 2.84 20.24 -0.65
CA ASP A 264 1.87 20.42 -1.73
C ASP A 264 2.31 19.88 -3.10
N GLY A 265 3.50 19.27 -3.18
CA GLY A 265 4.04 18.72 -4.43
C GLY A 265 4.35 19.80 -5.47
N GLY A 266 4.83 20.97 -5.03
CA GLY A 266 5.22 22.09 -5.90
C GLY A 266 4.03 22.90 -6.43
N ALA A 267 2.81 22.66 -5.92
CA ALA A 267 1.60 23.29 -6.41
C ALA A 267 1.63 24.83 -6.31
N HIS A 268 2.37 25.38 -5.34
CA HIS A 268 2.49 26.81 -5.09
C HIS A 268 3.15 27.62 -6.22
N TYR A 269 3.97 27.01 -7.10
CA TYR A 269 4.57 27.69 -8.26
C TYR A 269 3.92 27.31 -9.61
N LEU A 270 2.94 26.40 -9.63
CA LEU A 270 2.24 26.04 -10.87
C LEU A 270 1.27 27.16 -11.30
N ASP A 271 1.38 27.62 -12.55
CA ASP A 271 0.47 28.62 -13.12
C ASP A 271 -0.43 28.03 -14.22
N LYS A 272 -1.53 27.43 -13.78
CA LYS A 272 -2.55 26.85 -14.67
C LYS A 272 -3.23 27.88 -15.59
N ARG A 273 -3.04 29.19 -15.38
CA ARG A 273 -3.59 30.23 -16.26
C ARG A 273 -2.84 30.31 -17.59
N LYS A 274 -1.61 29.78 -17.65
CA LYS A 274 -0.79 29.65 -18.85
C LYS A 274 -1.18 28.45 -19.72
N LEU A 275 -2.10 27.60 -19.25
CA LEU A 275 -2.68 26.51 -20.02
C LEU A 275 -3.80 27.02 -20.92
N ASP A 276 -4.01 26.31 -22.02
CA ASP A 276 -5.20 26.50 -22.84
C ASP A 276 -6.48 26.11 -22.06
N ALA A 277 -7.64 26.49 -22.58
CA ALA A 277 -8.91 26.27 -21.89
C ALA A 277 -9.20 24.78 -21.63
N HIS A 278 -8.80 23.89 -22.54
CA HIS A 278 -9.02 22.46 -22.41
C HIS A 278 -8.08 21.84 -21.37
N GLY A 279 -6.79 22.13 -21.48
CA GLY A 279 -5.74 21.69 -20.56
C GLY A 279 -6.03 22.14 -19.13
N ARG A 280 -6.49 23.39 -18.92
CA ARG A 280 -6.86 23.90 -17.60
C ARG A 280 -7.97 23.08 -16.93
N VAL A 281 -9.00 22.69 -17.68
CA VAL A 281 -10.11 21.89 -17.15
C VAL A 281 -9.67 20.45 -16.91
N LEU A 282 -8.97 19.85 -17.88
CA LEU A 282 -8.55 18.45 -17.82
C LEU A 282 -7.52 18.24 -16.71
N LEU A 283 -6.41 18.97 -16.73
CA LEU A 283 -5.32 18.85 -15.76
C LEU A 283 -5.72 19.36 -14.38
N GLY A 284 -6.64 20.33 -14.31
CA GLY A 284 -7.26 20.74 -13.05
C GLY A 284 -7.98 19.60 -12.32
N ARG A 285 -8.49 18.61 -13.06
CA ARG A 285 -9.10 17.40 -12.49
C ARG A 285 -8.10 16.26 -12.28
N LEU A 286 -7.11 16.12 -13.18
CA LEU A 286 -6.19 14.98 -13.15
C LEU A 286 -5.09 15.12 -12.10
N LEU A 287 -4.47 16.30 -11.94
CA LEU A 287 -3.35 16.49 -11.02
C LEU A 287 -3.66 16.05 -9.57
N PRO A 288 -4.83 16.40 -8.96
CA PRO A 288 -5.17 15.91 -7.63
C PRO A 288 -5.42 14.39 -7.55
N ILE A 289 -5.80 13.75 -8.66
CA ILE A 289 -6.03 12.30 -8.73
C ILE A 289 -4.69 11.55 -8.84
N TRP A 290 -3.73 12.18 -9.50
CA TRP A 290 -2.38 11.64 -9.68
C TRP A 290 -1.57 11.67 -8.39
N ASP A 291 -1.81 12.65 -7.52
CA ASP A 291 -1.07 12.80 -6.28
C ASP A 291 -1.41 11.72 -5.24
N GLY A 292 -0.36 11.18 -4.62
CA GLY A 292 -0.44 10.24 -3.50
C GLY A 292 -0.64 10.92 -2.15
N GLY A 293 -0.28 12.20 -2.08
CA GLY A 293 -0.26 13.01 -0.87
C GLY A 293 1.16 13.23 -0.33
N PRO A 294 1.28 13.94 0.80
CA PRO A 294 2.55 14.17 1.49
C PRO A 294 3.33 12.90 1.79
N LEU A 295 4.66 13.00 1.72
CA LEU A 295 5.60 11.92 1.99
C LEU A 295 6.38 12.18 3.28
N GLU A 296 6.94 11.13 3.87
CA GLU A 296 7.99 11.24 4.87
C GLU A 296 9.35 11.08 4.17
N VAL A 297 10.16 12.14 4.12
CA VAL A 297 11.47 12.10 3.44
C VAL A 297 12.54 11.61 4.41
N ALA A 298 13.00 10.38 4.18
CA ALA A 298 13.99 9.68 5.00
C ALA A 298 15.40 10.30 4.89
N GLY A 299 15.73 10.89 3.74
CA GLY A 299 17.04 11.50 3.51
C GLY A 299 17.07 12.37 2.26
N THR A 300 18.23 12.97 1.99
CA THR A 300 18.42 13.83 0.81
C THR A 300 19.56 13.32 -0.06
N VAL A 301 19.53 13.70 -1.33
CA VAL A 301 20.62 13.49 -2.31
C VAL A 301 20.94 14.80 -3.02
N GLU A 302 22.20 15.06 -3.28
CA GLU A 302 22.71 16.28 -3.92
C GLU A 302 23.61 15.96 -5.10
N GLU A 303 24.01 16.98 -5.86
CA GLU A 303 24.92 16.80 -6.99
C GLU A 303 26.23 16.10 -6.58
N GLY A 304 26.62 15.10 -7.35
CA GLY A 304 27.82 14.28 -7.12
C GLY A 304 27.59 13.06 -6.22
N ASP A 305 26.44 12.94 -5.55
CA ASP A 305 26.10 11.72 -4.81
C ASP A 305 25.91 10.52 -5.74
N GLU A 306 26.09 9.31 -5.21
CA GLU A 306 25.85 8.07 -5.94
C GLU A 306 24.49 7.45 -5.61
N VAL A 307 23.72 7.10 -6.64
CA VAL A 307 22.46 6.35 -6.58
C VAL A 307 22.53 5.15 -7.52
N ALA A 308 22.69 3.95 -6.97
CA ALA A 308 22.68 2.69 -7.73
C ALA A 308 23.63 2.67 -8.95
N GLY A 309 24.86 3.19 -8.79
CA GLY A 309 25.84 3.30 -9.86
C GLY A 309 25.64 4.47 -10.84
N PHE A 310 24.75 5.40 -10.50
CA PHE A 310 24.59 6.69 -11.19
C PHE A 310 25.07 7.83 -10.30
N GLU A 311 25.67 8.84 -10.91
CA GLU A 311 25.97 10.12 -10.28
C GLU A 311 24.74 11.03 -10.37
N VAL A 312 24.38 11.68 -9.26
CA VAL A 312 23.29 12.66 -9.20
C VAL A 312 23.75 13.97 -9.85
N VAL A 313 22.92 14.52 -10.73
CA VAL A 313 23.14 15.81 -11.41
C VAL A 313 22.02 16.76 -11.07
N HIS A 314 22.32 17.90 -10.44
CA HIS A 314 21.31 18.93 -10.18
C HIS A 314 20.97 19.68 -11.47
N LEU A 315 19.68 19.71 -11.81
CA LEU A 315 19.10 20.22 -13.06
C LEU A 315 17.90 21.15 -12.77
N PRO A 316 18.08 22.25 -12.01
CA PRO A 316 17.00 23.13 -11.61
C PRO A 316 16.28 23.77 -12.81
N GLY A 317 15.04 24.17 -12.61
CA GLY A 317 14.26 24.90 -13.60
C GLY A 317 12.80 24.47 -13.59
N HIS A 318 12.53 23.20 -13.88
CA HIS A 318 11.17 22.65 -13.76
C HIS A 318 10.70 22.69 -12.31
N ALA A 319 11.54 22.19 -11.41
CA ALA A 319 11.44 22.36 -9.97
C ALA A 319 12.76 22.91 -9.42
N PRO A 320 12.77 23.57 -8.25
CA PRO A 320 13.98 24.15 -7.65
C PRO A 320 15.10 23.12 -7.41
N GLY A 321 14.73 21.92 -6.97
CA GLY A 321 15.65 20.82 -6.68
C GLY A 321 15.53 19.66 -7.66
N LEU A 322 15.11 19.89 -8.91
CA LEU A 322 15.07 18.80 -9.88
C LEU A 322 16.46 18.19 -10.06
N ILE A 323 16.55 16.87 -9.96
CA ILE A 323 17.76 16.09 -10.23
C ILE A 323 17.57 15.12 -11.39
N GLY A 324 18.68 14.80 -12.04
CA GLY A 324 18.82 13.64 -12.93
C GLY A 324 19.89 12.68 -12.41
N LEU A 325 19.95 11.50 -13.02
CA LEU A 325 20.94 10.46 -12.76
C LEU A 325 21.77 10.22 -14.02
N TRP A 326 23.09 10.28 -13.89
CA TRP A 326 24.06 10.11 -14.97
C TRP A 326 24.93 8.88 -14.75
N ARG A 327 25.05 8.03 -15.77
CA ARG A 327 25.97 6.88 -15.74
C ARG A 327 26.99 6.99 -16.87
N ALA A 328 28.23 7.25 -16.49
CA ALA A 328 29.31 7.48 -17.46
C ALA A 328 29.66 6.24 -18.30
N SER A 329 29.50 5.03 -17.76
CA SER A 329 29.92 3.78 -18.42
C SER A 329 29.21 3.51 -19.74
N ASP A 330 27.93 3.87 -19.85
CA ASP A 330 27.13 3.74 -21.07
C ASP A 330 26.56 5.08 -21.57
N ARG A 331 26.91 6.19 -20.90
CA ARG A 331 26.43 7.55 -21.19
C ARG A 331 24.91 7.64 -21.17
N LEU A 332 24.28 6.95 -20.23
CA LEU A 332 22.84 6.98 -19.98
C LEU A 332 22.50 8.11 -19.00
N ALA A 333 21.52 8.94 -19.38
CA ALA A 333 20.95 9.95 -18.49
C ALA A 333 19.47 9.66 -18.23
N LEU A 334 19.05 9.63 -16.96
CA LEU A 334 17.65 9.60 -16.53
C LEU A 334 17.35 10.97 -15.91
N VAL A 335 16.47 11.77 -16.50
CA VAL A 335 16.50 13.24 -16.26
C VAL A 335 15.18 13.83 -15.82
N SER A 336 14.21 13.00 -15.41
CA SER A 336 12.90 13.45 -14.95
C SER A 336 12.35 14.54 -15.91
N ASP A 337 11.86 15.66 -15.41
CA ASP A 337 11.28 16.74 -16.21
C ASP A 337 12.27 17.86 -16.59
N CYS A 338 13.56 17.53 -16.75
CA CYS A 338 14.54 18.48 -17.30
C CYS A 338 14.13 18.98 -18.71
N PHE A 339 13.46 18.14 -19.50
CA PHE A 339 12.88 18.49 -20.79
C PHE A 339 11.64 17.64 -21.10
N TYR A 340 10.87 18.06 -22.12
CA TYR A 340 9.77 17.25 -22.66
C TYR A 340 10.01 16.79 -24.10
N THR A 341 9.58 15.56 -24.40
CA THR A 341 9.45 14.99 -25.77
C THR A 341 7.98 14.80 -26.18
N LEU A 342 7.08 15.44 -25.44
CA LEU A 342 5.65 15.42 -25.67
C LEU A 342 5.02 16.75 -25.27
N ASP A 343 3.73 16.88 -25.58
CA ASP A 343 2.91 17.96 -25.05
C ASP A 343 2.29 17.63 -23.69
N PRO A 344 2.69 18.24 -22.56
CA PRO A 344 2.22 17.83 -21.24
C PRO A 344 0.73 18.17 -21.04
N GLN A 345 0.14 19.00 -21.91
CA GLN A 345 -1.31 19.23 -21.89
C GLN A 345 -2.12 18.07 -22.48
N THR A 346 -1.57 17.38 -23.48
CA THR A 346 -2.30 16.39 -24.30
C THR A 346 -1.71 14.97 -24.23
N GLY A 347 -0.48 14.84 -23.74
CA GLY A 347 0.36 13.65 -23.76
C GLY A 347 0.77 13.21 -25.17
N VAL A 348 0.62 14.06 -26.19
CA VAL A 348 0.95 13.72 -27.57
C VAL A 348 2.46 13.87 -27.79
N PRO A 349 3.17 12.85 -28.32
CA PRO A 349 4.59 12.96 -28.64
C PRO A 349 4.89 14.14 -29.56
N GLY A 350 6.03 14.80 -29.36
CA GLY A 350 6.42 15.99 -30.10
C GLY A 350 7.92 16.21 -30.12
N ALA A 351 8.34 17.30 -30.74
CA ALA A 351 9.75 17.71 -30.71
C ALA A 351 10.21 18.04 -29.28
N LEU A 352 11.50 17.83 -29.04
CA LEU A 352 12.17 18.25 -27.81
C LEU A 352 11.89 19.73 -27.53
N ARG A 353 11.58 20.04 -26.27
CA ARG A 353 11.31 21.40 -25.80
C ARG A 353 11.63 21.57 -24.32
N VAL A 354 11.84 22.82 -23.94
CA VAL A 354 11.90 23.23 -22.52
C VAL A 354 10.58 22.89 -21.81
N PRO A 355 10.61 22.72 -20.48
CA PRO A 355 9.39 22.47 -19.73
C PRO A 355 8.35 23.57 -19.92
N HIS A 356 7.07 23.18 -19.98
CA HIS A 356 5.96 24.09 -20.21
C HIS A 356 5.82 25.06 -19.01
N GLU A 357 5.71 26.37 -19.28
CA GLU A 357 5.72 27.42 -18.26
C GLU A 357 4.66 27.28 -17.15
N ALA A 358 3.54 26.61 -17.43
CA ALA A 358 2.50 26.35 -16.44
C ALA A 358 2.96 25.43 -15.30
N PHE A 359 4.00 24.62 -15.55
CA PHE A 359 4.54 23.62 -14.63
C PHE A 359 6.02 23.85 -14.30
N ASN A 360 6.57 24.99 -14.70
CA ASN A 360 8.00 25.25 -14.68
C ASN A 360 8.31 26.41 -13.74
N HIS A 361 9.16 26.19 -12.74
CA HIS A 361 9.57 27.21 -11.80
C HIS A 361 10.42 28.33 -12.46
N SER A 362 11.36 27.99 -13.35
CA SER A 362 12.25 28.94 -14.03
C SER A 362 12.68 28.43 -15.41
N THR A 363 12.31 29.13 -16.48
CA THR A 363 12.63 28.73 -17.86
C THR A 363 14.12 28.92 -18.17
N ASP A 364 14.73 29.96 -17.62
CA ASP A 364 16.15 30.23 -17.86
C ASP A 364 17.05 29.20 -17.16
N ASP A 365 16.69 28.79 -15.94
CA ASP A 365 17.38 27.70 -15.25
C ASP A 365 17.17 26.37 -15.97
N ALA A 366 15.95 26.09 -16.45
CA ALA A 366 15.69 24.87 -17.24
C ALA A 366 16.55 24.82 -18.51
N ARG A 367 16.69 25.94 -19.22
CA ARG A 367 17.61 26.06 -20.38
C ARG A 367 19.06 25.84 -19.96
N ALA A 368 19.50 26.41 -18.83
CA ALA A 368 20.86 26.21 -18.32
C ALA A 368 21.12 24.74 -17.96
N SER A 369 20.15 24.07 -17.34
CA SER A 369 20.18 22.63 -17.03
C SER A 369 20.24 21.77 -18.28
N MET A 370 19.49 22.10 -19.33
CA MET A 370 19.59 21.42 -20.62
C MET A 370 20.98 21.56 -21.26
N ARG A 371 21.62 22.74 -21.17
CA ARG A 371 23.01 22.93 -21.64
C ARG A 371 24.02 22.16 -20.79
N LYS A 372 23.85 22.16 -19.47
CA LYS A 372 24.66 21.36 -18.54
C LYS A 372 24.58 19.87 -18.90
N LEU A 373 23.38 19.35 -19.15
CA LEU A 373 23.15 17.98 -19.60
C LEU A 373 23.80 17.71 -20.97
N ALA A 374 23.70 18.65 -21.92
CA ALA A 374 24.34 18.52 -23.23
C ALA A 374 25.86 18.37 -23.13
N ALA A 375 26.50 19.09 -22.20
CA ALA A 375 27.94 19.02 -21.96
C ALA A 375 28.43 17.64 -21.48
N LEU A 376 27.55 16.84 -20.86
CA LEU A 376 27.85 15.44 -20.48
C LEU A 376 27.90 14.49 -21.70
N ARG A 377 27.40 14.95 -22.86
CA ARG A 377 27.28 14.20 -24.11
C ARG A 377 26.60 12.83 -23.95
N PRO A 378 25.34 12.77 -23.48
CA PRO A 378 24.60 11.52 -23.34
C PRO A 378 24.50 10.77 -24.66
N ALA A 379 24.60 9.44 -24.62
CA ALA A 379 24.23 8.60 -25.75
C ALA A 379 22.71 8.49 -25.89
N THR A 380 22.03 8.41 -24.74
CA THR A 380 20.57 8.46 -24.63
C THR A 380 20.18 9.25 -23.38
N ALA A 381 19.07 10.00 -23.46
CA ALA A 381 18.50 10.71 -22.32
C ALA A 381 17.01 10.38 -22.18
N TRP A 382 16.64 9.81 -21.04
CA TRP A 382 15.29 9.35 -20.74
C TRP A 382 14.61 10.31 -19.77
N CYS A 383 13.50 10.92 -20.21
CA CYS A 383 12.74 11.93 -19.47
C CYS A 383 11.65 11.30 -18.59
N GLY A 384 11.04 12.12 -17.74
CA GLY A 384 9.91 11.75 -16.90
C GLY A 384 8.67 11.35 -17.69
N HIS A 385 8.55 11.82 -18.94
CA HIS A 385 7.39 11.57 -19.78
C HIS A 385 7.72 11.14 -21.21
N GLY A 386 7.13 10.05 -21.66
CA GLY A 386 7.18 9.63 -23.05
C GLY A 386 8.51 8.99 -23.45
N GLU A 387 8.94 9.24 -24.69
CA GLU A 387 10.06 8.56 -25.33
C GLU A 387 11.41 9.28 -25.10
N PRO A 388 12.53 8.55 -25.11
CA PRO A 388 13.86 9.11 -24.88
C PRO A 388 14.36 9.95 -26.05
N LEU A 389 15.36 10.79 -25.77
CA LEU A 389 16.24 11.34 -26.79
C LEU A 389 17.30 10.31 -27.18
N THR A 390 17.47 10.14 -28.48
CA THR A 390 18.49 9.29 -29.09
C THR A 390 19.17 10.03 -30.25
N GLY A 391 20.28 9.48 -30.77
CA GLY A 391 21.06 10.13 -31.82
C GLY A 391 21.98 11.21 -31.25
N ASP A 392 21.97 12.39 -31.87
CA ASP A 392 22.78 13.52 -31.38
C ASP A 392 22.06 14.26 -30.25
N VAL A 393 22.10 13.69 -29.05
CA VAL A 393 21.36 14.19 -27.88
C VAL A 393 21.87 15.57 -27.46
N ALA A 394 23.19 15.78 -27.44
CA ALA A 394 23.79 17.04 -27.01
C ALA A 394 23.35 18.22 -27.91
N ASP A 395 23.45 18.04 -29.23
CA ASP A 395 23.02 19.07 -30.18
C ASP A 395 21.51 19.33 -30.13
N GLN A 396 20.70 18.29 -29.89
CA GLN A 396 19.25 18.46 -29.71
C GLN A 396 18.94 19.33 -28.49
N LEU A 397 19.60 19.06 -27.35
CA LEU A 397 19.45 19.84 -26.12
C LEU A 397 19.90 21.29 -26.31
N GLU A 398 21.05 21.53 -26.92
CA GLU A 398 21.55 22.89 -27.20
C GLU A 398 20.58 23.69 -28.09
N ARG A 399 20.07 23.08 -29.16
CA ARG A 399 19.09 23.72 -30.05
C ARG A 399 17.77 24.03 -29.36
N ALA A 400 17.30 23.15 -28.47
CA ALA A 400 16.07 23.37 -27.74
C ALA A 400 16.24 24.43 -26.63
N ALA A 401 17.40 24.48 -25.97
CA ALA A 401 17.72 25.48 -24.95
C ALA A 401 17.94 26.90 -25.51
N ALA A 402 18.25 27.02 -26.81
CA ALA A 402 18.43 28.29 -27.51
C ALA A 402 17.13 28.92 -28.03
N GLN A 403 16.03 28.16 -28.05
CA GLN A 403 14.68 28.65 -28.34
C GLN A 403 14.05 29.20 -27.07
#